data_AF-A0A0F9AJ67-F1
#
_entry.id   AF-A0A0F9AJ67-F1
#
_cell.length_a   1.000
_cell.length_b   1.000
_cell.length_c   1.000
_cell.angle_alpha   90.00
_cell.angle_beta   90.00
_cell.angle_gamma   90.00
#
_symmetry.space_group_name_H-M   'P 1'
#
loop_
_entity.id
_entity.type
_entity.pdbx_description
1 polymer ?
#
loop_
_entity_poly.entity_id
_entity_poly.type
_entity_poly.pdbx_seq_one_letter_code
_entity_poly.pdbx_strand_id
1 'polypeptide(L)'
;NLKFLVFDIRICGLWLSVPKAETLTERLGLEFVSYQKIEATVGQMKVQAYMPSMQAQRNMVGTSVENGVLVITEYKEREGVVLRPLIELTKNNGERIIAKYKIEKFQETKKKRTLISEEKLQVLIKADEIAEEWVTNMRLTHILDTFPGADIRQTGCIIKNMIGDIKRESEKEVIWSKEVEKAIGKNTAQLFKKRLQSNLEEK
;
A
#
# COMPACT_ATOMS: atom_id res chain seq x y z
N ASN A 1 2.49 -34.06 -8.38
CA ASN A 1 2.00 -33.65 -9.71
C ASN A 1 1.92 -32.12 -9.72
N LEU A 2 2.59 -31.45 -10.66
CA LEU A 2 2.61 -29.98 -10.75
C LEU A 2 1.48 -29.53 -11.68
N LYS A 3 0.70 -28.52 -11.28
CA LYS A 3 -0.37 -27.94 -12.09
C LYS A 3 -0.09 -26.46 -12.34
N PHE A 4 -0.34 -26.02 -13.57
CA PHE A 4 -0.30 -24.61 -13.96
C PHE A 4 -1.68 -23.99 -13.80
N LEU A 5 -1.75 -22.79 -13.21
CA LEU A 5 -2.98 -22.05 -12.97
C LEU A 5 -2.82 -20.63 -13.50
N VAL A 6 -3.75 -20.21 -14.35
CA VAL A 6 -3.78 -18.84 -14.85
C VAL A 6 -4.42 -17.94 -13.80
N PHE A 7 -3.82 -16.78 -13.54
CA PHE A 7 -4.34 -15.80 -12.60
C PHE A 7 -4.47 -14.38 -13.20
N ASP A 8 -3.91 -14.16 -14.39
CA ASP A 8 -4.01 -12.89 -15.10
C ASP A 8 -3.65 -13.07 -16.57
N ILE A 9 -4.15 -12.18 -17.42
CA ILE A 9 -3.84 -12.17 -18.86
C ILE A 9 -3.57 -10.75 -19.33
N ARG A 10 -2.50 -10.58 -20.10
CA ARG A 10 -2.14 -9.33 -20.76
C ARG A 10 -2.12 -9.51 -22.29
N ILE A 11 -2.82 -8.64 -23.01
CA ILE A 11 -2.89 -8.64 -24.48
C ILE A 11 -2.63 -7.23 -24.99
N CYS A 12 -1.71 -7.07 -25.93
CA CYS A 12 -1.38 -5.77 -26.55
C CYS A 12 -1.14 -4.64 -25.52
N GLY A 13 -0.47 -4.97 -24.41
CA GLY A 13 -0.17 -4.00 -23.34
C GLY A 13 -1.26 -3.82 -22.30
N LEU A 14 -2.49 -4.29 -22.53
CA LEU A 14 -3.66 -4.15 -21.65
C LEU A 14 -3.89 -5.41 -20.81
N TRP A 15 -4.21 -5.22 -19.53
CA TRP A 15 -4.63 -6.30 -18.63
C TRP A 15 -6.14 -6.54 -18.79
N LEU A 16 -6.54 -7.81 -18.88
CA LEU A 16 -7.95 -8.17 -18.92
C LEU A 16 -8.60 -8.03 -17.54
N SER A 17 -9.90 -7.74 -17.54
CA SER A 17 -10.74 -7.88 -16.35
C SER A 17 -10.77 -9.35 -15.90
N VAL A 18 -10.96 -9.60 -14.61
CA VAL A 18 -10.91 -10.97 -14.05
C VAL A 18 -11.87 -11.93 -14.78
N PRO A 19 -13.15 -11.57 -15.04
CA PRO A 19 -14.05 -12.47 -15.76
C PRO A 19 -13.63 -12.72 -17.22
N LYS A 20 -13.04 -11.71 -17.90
CA LYS A 20 -12.54 -11.89 -19.28
C LYS A 20 -11.32 -12.78 -19.32
N ALA A 21 -10.43 -12.66 -18.33
CA ALA A 21 -9.27 -13.51 -18.19
C ALA A 21 -9.68 -14.98 -17.93
N GLU A 22 -10.65 -15.21 -17.05
CA GLU A 22 -11.23 -16.53 -16.80
C GLU A 22 -11.83 -17.14 -18.08
N THR A 23 -12.74 -16.43 -18.76
CA THR A 23 -13.38 -16.93 -19.99
C THR A 23 -12.35 -17.29 -21.07
N LEU A 24 -11.31 -16.48 -21.25
CA LEU A 24 -10.26 -16.78 -22.23
C LEU A 24 -9.42 -17.98 -21.80
N THR A 25 -9.10 -18.10 -20.50
CA THR A 25 -8.36 -19.23 -19.93
C THR A 25 -9.10 -20.55 -20.18
N GLU A 26 -10.40 -20.58 -19.89
CA GLU A 26 -11.24 -21.75 -20.09
C GLU A 26 -11.35 -22.15 -21.56
N ARG A 27 -11.49 -21.16 -22.46
CA ARG A 27 -11.49 -21.40 -23.91
C ARG A 27 -10.18 -21.98 -24.44
N LEU A 28 -9.07 -21.74 -23.75
CA LEU A 28 -7.76 -22.32 -24.05
C LEU A 28 -7.54 -23.70 -23.39
N GLY A 29 -8.55 -24.23 -22.68
CA GLY A 29 -8.44 -25.51 -21.98
C GLY A 29 -7.53 -25.46 -20.75
N LEU A 30 -7.28 -24.26 -20.21
CA LEU A 30 -6.48 -24.04 -19.00
C LEU A 30 -7.39 -23.82 -17.79
N GLU A 31 -6.85 -24.00 -16.59
CA GLU A 31 -7.55 -23.73 -15.33
C GLU A 31 -7.25 -22.30 -14.84
N PHE A 32 -8.29 -21.55 -14.50
CA PHE A 32 -8.18 -20.24 -13.88
C PHE A 32 -8.23 -20.36 -12.34
N VAL A 33 -7.41 -19.56 -11.65
CA VAL A 33 -7.37 -19.53 -10.19
C VAL A 33 -8.76 -19.25 -9.61
N SER A 34 -9.13 -19.94 -8.53
CA SER A 34 -10.39 -19.67 -7.85
C SER A 34 -10.44 -18.21 -7.33
N TYR A 35 -11.51 -17.49 -7.61
CA TYR A 35 -11.77 -16.17 -7.04
C TYR A 35 -13.23 -16.05 -6.60
N GLN A 36 -13.50 -15.07 -5.72
CA GLN A 36 -14.84 -14.75 -5.25
C GLN A 36 -14.99 -13.23 -5.13
N LYS A 37 -16.13 -12.69 -5.55
CA LYS A 37 -16.49 -11.29 -5.27
C LYS A 37 -16.87 -11.17 -3.80
N ILE A 38 -16.16 -10.30 -3.09
CA ILE A 38 -16.42 -9.99 -1.68
C ILE A 38 -16.67 -8.50 -1.50
N GLU A 39 -17.25 -8.14 -0.37
CA GLU A 39 -17.23 -6.75 0.09
C GLU A 39 -15.78 -6.33 0.40
N ALA A 40 -15.42 -5.09 0.05
CA ALA A 40 -14.07 -4.56 0.22
C ALA A 40 -13.76 -4.15 1.68
N THR A 41 -14.06 -5.02 2.64
CA THR A 41 -13.80 -4.81 4.07
C THR A 41 -12.68 -5.71 4.58
N VAL A 42 -11.92 -5.23 5.57
CA VAL A 42 -10.85 -6.01 6.21
C VAL A 42 -11.38 -7.31 6.84
N GLY A 43 -12.61 -7.28 7.38
CA GLY A 43 -13.27 -8.46 7.93
C GLY A 43 -13.42 -9.56 6.88
N GLN A 44 -13.96 -9.23 5.71
CA GLN A 44 -14.12 -10.19 4.61
C GLN A 44 -12.77 -10.68 4.06
N MET A 45 -11.78 -9.79 3.94
CA MET A 45 -10.42 -10.17 3.54
C MET A 45 -9.80 -11.21 4.48
N LYS A 46 -9.97 -11.03 5.80
CA LYS A 46 -9.53 -11.98 6.82
C LYS A 46 -10.26 -13.30 6.70
N VAL A 47 -11.59 -13.29 6.65
CA VAL A 47 -12.39 -14.51 6.49
C VAL A 47 -11.89 -15.34 5.30
N GLN A 48 -11.68 -14.69 4.15
CA GLN A 48 -11.16 -15.36 2.96
C GLN A 48 -9.72 -15.86 3.12
N ALA A 49 -8.84 -15.11 3.78
CA ALA A 49 -7.46 -15.54 3.98
C ALA A 49 -7.35 -16.80 4.86
N TYR A 50 -8.17 -16.91 5.91
CA TYR A 50 -8.11 -18.02 6.88
C TYR A 50 -9.01 -19.21 6.52
N MET A 51 -9.72 -19.18 5.39
CA MET A 51 -10.47 -20.34 4.90
C MET A 51 -9.52 -21.42 4.33
N PRO A 52 -9.95 -22.71 4.31
CA PRO A 52 -9.22 -23.75 3.59
C PRO A 52 -8.93 -23.37 2.13
N SER A 53 -7.81 -23.82 1.58
CA SER A 53 -7.44 -23.56 0.18
C SER A 53 -8.43 -24.20 -0.80
N MET A 54 -9.23 -23.38 -1.49
CA MET A 54 -10.13 -23.85 -2.56
C MET A 54 -9.36 -24.55 -3.67
N GLN A 55 -8.15 -24.08 -3.97
CA GLN A 55 -7.32 -24.66 -5.02
C GLN A 55 -6.79 -26.05 -4.62
N ALA A 56 -6.49 -26.26 -3.34
CA ALA A 56 -6.13 -27.58 -2.84
C ALA A 56 -7.30 -28.56 -3.01
N GLN A 57 -8.52 -28.11 -2.67
CA GLN A 57 -9.74 -28.90 -2.86
C GLN A 57 -10.00 -29.23 -4.33
N ARG A 58 -9.90 -28.25 -5.25
CA ARG A 58 -10.01 -28.47 -6.72
C ARG A 58 -8.98 -29.47 -7.24
N ASN A 59 -7.80 -29.51 -6.62
CA ASN A 59 -6.72 -30.42 -6.98
C ASN A 59 -6.76 -31.76 -6.24
N MET A 60 -7.82 -32.02 -5.46
CA MET A 60 -7.98 -33.21 -4.63
C MET A 60 -6.82 -33.41 -3.62
N VAL A 61 -6.22 -32.31 -3.15
CA VAL A 61 -5.13 -32.31 -2.19
C VAL A 61 -5.69 -32.11 -0.80
N GLY A 62 -5.51 -33.09 0.08
CA GLY A 62 -6.08 -33.06 1.43
C GLY A 62 -7.59 -33.27 1.45
N THR A 63 -8.15 -33.91 0.43
CA THR A 63 -9.58 -34.23 0.32
C THR A 63 -9.81 -35.66 -0.17
N SER A 64 -10.94 -36.26 0.22
CA SER A 64 -11.47 -37.54 -0.25
C SER A 64 -12.91 -37.38 -0.76
N VAL A 65 -13.43 -38.39 -1.46
CA VAL A 65 -14.87 -38.47 -1.76
C VAL A 65 -15.45 -39.62 -0.96
N GLU A 66 -16.40 -39.33 -0.09
CA GLU A 66 -17.10 -40.31 0.74
C GLU A 66 -18.59 -40.20 0.47
N ASN A 67 -19.22 -41.30 0.06
CA ASN A 67 -20.64 -41.34 -0.33
C ASN A 67 -21.04 -40.26 -1.36
N GLY A 68 -20.14 -39.94 -2.30
CA GLY A 68 -20.35 -38.90 -3.31
C GLY A 68 -20.18 -37.46 -2.82
N VAL A 69 -19.73 -37.25 -1.58
CA VAL A 69 -19.50 -35.93 -0.98
C VAL A 69 -18.01 -35.68 -0.83
N LEU A 70 -17.56 -34.47 -1.17
CA LEU A 70 -16.18 -34.04 -0.95
C LEU A 70 -15.94 -33.82 0.55
N VAL A 71 -15.00 -34.58 1.12
CA VAL A 71 -14.60 -34.49 2.53
C VAL A 71 -13.18 -33.92 2.60
N ILE A 72 -12.94 -32.96 3.49
CA ILE A 72 -11.61 -32.42 3.75
C ILE A 72 -10.94 -33.33 4.78
N THR A 73 -9.93 -34.08 4.35
CA THR A 73 -9.17 -35.00 5.21
C THR A 73 -7.97 -34.31 5.86
N GLU A 74 -7.45 -33.25 5.24
CA GLU A 74 -6.32 -32.47 5.75
C GLU A 74 -6.55 -30.98 5.49
N TYR A 75 -6.44 -30.16 6.53
CA TYR A 75 -6.58 -28.72 6.41
C TYR A 75 -5.35 -28.12 5.71
N LYS A 76 -5.55 -27.60 4.49
CA LYS A 76 -4.53 -26.85 3.74
C LYS A 76 -4.76 -25.35 3.89
N GLU A 77 -3.89 -24.70 4.65
CA GLU A 77 -3.82 -23.25 4.82
C GLU A 77 -3.61 -22.53 3.48
N ARG A 78 -4.20 -21.35 3.31
CA ARG A 78 -3.83 -20.41 2.25
C ARG A 78 -2.59 -19.63 2.70
N GLU A 79 -1.75 -19.19 1.77
CA GLU A 79 -0.72 -18.17 2.07
C GLU A 79 -1.39 -16.83 2.45
N GLY A 80 -2.53 -16.57 1.81
CA GLY A 80 -3.28 -15.33 1.90
C GLY A 80 -4.26 -15.20 0.73
N VAL A 81 -4.66 -13.97 0.44
CA VAL A 81 -5.49 -13.61 -0.71
C VAL A 81 -4.88 -12.47 -1.50
N VAL A 82 -5.08 -12.51 -2.82
CA VAL A 82 -4.85 -11.37 -3.71
C VAL A 82 -6.17 -10.66 -3.90
N LEU A 83 -6.17 -9.35 -3.64
CA LEU A 83 -7.33 -8.48 -3.73
C LEU A 83 -7.15 -7.60 -4.96
N ARG A 84 -8.13 -7.63 -5.86
CA ARG A 84 -8.19 -6.73 -7.01
C ARG A 84 -9.65 -6.49 -7.41
N PRO A 85 -9.96 -5.34 -8.03
CA PRO A 85 -11.28 -5.13 -8.62
C PRO A 85 -11.54 -6.12 -9.76
N LEU A 86 -12.82 -6.44 -10.00
CA LEU A 86 -13.21 -7.31 -11.11
C LEU A 86 -12.92 -6.69 -12.47
N ILE A 87 -12.98 -5.36 -12.55
CA ILE A 87 -12.51 -4.57 -13.68
C ILE A 87 -11.05 -4.19 -13.49
N GLU A 88 -10.33 -3.95 -14.57
CA GLU A 88 -8.94 -3.47 -14.46
C GLU A 88 -8.93 -1.97 -14.15
N LEU A 89 -8.22 -1.57 -13.08
CA LEU A 89 -8.08 -0.19 -12.67
C LEU A 89 -6.62 0.14 -12.36
N THR A 90 -6.22 1.37 -12.68
CA THR A 90 -4.90 1.92 -12.37
C THR A 90 -5.02 3.20 -11.57
N LYS A 91 -4.02 3.48 -10.73
CA LYS A 91 -3.81 4.77 -10.09
C LYS A 91 -3.29 5.80 -11.11
N ASN A 92 -3.24 7.07 -10.69
CA ASN A 92 -2.69 8.17 -11.50
C ASN A 92 -1.20 7.98 -11.86
N ASN A 93 -0.46 7.16 -11.10
CA ASN A 93 0.94 6.81 -11.39
C ASN A 93 1.10 5.60 -12.32
N GLY A 94 0.00 5.09 -12.90
CA GLY A 94 -0.01 3.92 -13.78
C GLY A 94 0.07 2.56 -13.06
N GLU A 95 0.21 2.53 -11.74
CA GLU A 95 0.19 1.27 -10.98
C GLU A 95 -1.21 0.67 -10.94
N ARG A 96 -1.29 -0.67 -11.02
CA ARG A 96 -2.56 -1.41 -10.93
C ARG A 96 -3.11 -1.37 -9.50
N ILE A 97 -4.43 -1.32 -9.38
CA ILE A 97 -5.11 -1.45 -8.09
C ILE A 97 -5.16 -2.92 -7.70
N ILE A 98 -4.08 -3.40 -7.06
CA ILE A 98 -3.94 -4.77 -6.56
C ILE A 98 -3.29 -4.73 -5.18
N ALA A 99 -3.82 -5.51 -4.26
CA ALA A 99 -3.27 -5.68 -2.92
C ALA A 99 -3.14 -7.17 -2.56
N LYS A 100 -2.30 -7.47 -1.57
CA LYS A 100 -2.14 -8.83 -1.03
C LYS A 100 -2.38 -8.78 0.46
N TYR A 101 -3.19 -9.70 0.97
CA TYR A 101 -3.35 -9.93 2.39
C TYR A 101 -2.75 -11.30 2.72
N LYS A 102 -1.58 -11.32 3.37
CA LYS A 102 -0.89 -12.56 3.78
C LYS A 102 -1.15 -12.88 5.25
N ILE A 103 -1.35 -14.17 5.56
CA ILE A 103 -1.46 -14.66 6.93
C ILE A 103 -0.10 -14.50 7.63
N GLU A 104 -0.11 -14.27 8.95
CA GLU A 104 1.09 -13.97 9.76
C GLU A 104 2.25 -14.96 9.55
N LYS A 105 1.95 -16.25 9.46
CA LYS A 105 2.93 -17.32 9.20
C LYS A 105 3.66 -17.17 7.86
N PHE A 106 3.07 -16.47 6.90
CA PHE A 106 3.60 -16.24 5.55
C PHE A 106 4.00 -14.77 5.33
N GLN A 107 4.04 -13.94 6.38
CA GLN A 107 4.51 -12.56 6.27
C GLN A 107 6.04 -12.51 6.21
N GLU A 108 6.56 -11.79 5.22
CA GLU A 108 8.01 -11.57 5.03
C GLU A 108 8.59 -10.61 6.09
N THR A 109 7.74 -9.81 6.74
CA THR A 109 8.15 -8.82 7.74
C THR A 109 8.05 -9.36 9.17
N LYS A 110 9.15 -9.28 9.93
CA LYS A 110 9.20 -9.68 11.35
C LYS A 110 8.19 -8.97 12.26
N LYS A 111 7.77 -7.74 11.94
CA LYS A 111 6.77 -6.99 12.70
C LYS A 111 5.45 -6.97 11.94
N LYS A 112 4.37 -7.38 12.62
CA LYS A 112 3.00 -7.22 12.12
C LYS A 112 2.77 -5.75 11.81
N ARG A 113 2.54 -5.41 10.54
CA ARG A 113 2.05 -4.07 10.18
C ARG A 113 0.65 -3.95 10.77
N THR A 114 0.51 -3.20 11.85
CA THR A 114 -0.80 -2.90 12.42
C THR A 114 -1.61 -2.17 11.37
N LEU A 115 -2.83 -2.65 11.12
CA LEU A 115 -3.82 -1.89 10.37
C LEU A 115 -3.90 -0.52 11.04
N ILE A 116 -3.69 0.53 10.25
CA ILE A 116 -3.91 1.89 10.71
C ILE A 116 -5.41 1.94 11.01
N SER A 117 -5.78 2.17 12.27
CA SER A 117 -7.19 2.37 12.61
C SER A 117 -7.71 3.60 11.86
N GLU A 118 -9.01 3.71 11.61
CA GLU A 118 -9.56 4.86 10.90
C GLU A 118 -9.16 6.17 11.60
N GLU A 119 -9.17 6.17 12.94
CA GLU A 119 -8.76 7.33 13.74
C GLU A 119 -7.28 7.68 13.51
N LYS A 120 -6.41 6.66 13.45
CA LYS A 120 -4.99 6.88 13.17
C LYS A 120 -4.75 7.33 11.74
N LEU A 121 -5.58 6.91 10.78
CA LEU A 121 -5.52 7.36 9.40
C LEU A 121 -5.91 8.83 9.31
N GLN A 122 -6.99 9.22 10.00
CA GLN A 122 -7.42 10.62 10.10
C GLN A 122 -6.35 11.51 10.74
N VAL A 123 -5.68 11.04 11.78
CA VAL A 123 -4.54 11.78 12.38
C VAL A 123 -3.40 11.98 11.39
N LEU A 124 -3.09 10.97 10.56
CA LEU A 124 -2.04 11.07 9.55
C LEU A 124 -2.43 12.02 8.41
N ILE A 125 -3.68 11.94 7.93
CA ILE A 125 -4.21 12.85 6.91
C ILE A 125 -4.11 14.30 7.39
N LYS A 126 -4.63 14.58 8.60
CA LYS A 126 -4.55 15.92 9.19
C LYS A 126 -3.11 16.39 9.38
N ALA A 127 -2.20 15.50 9.77
CA ALA A 127 -0.79 15.83 9.89
C ALA A 127 -0.15 16.20 8.55
N ASP A 128 -0.50 15.50 7.47
CA ASP A 128 -0.05 15.82 6.11
C ASP A 128 -0.68 17.15 5.63
N GLU A 129 -1.96 17.41 5.89
CA GLU A 129 -2.63 18.70 5.58
C GLU A 129 -1.95 19.89 6.27
N ILE A 130 -1.66 19.77 7.57
CA ILE A 130 -0.89 20.78 8.33
C ILE A 130 0.49 20.98 7.70
N ALA A 131 1.17 19.90 7.32
CA ALA A 131 2.49 20.00 6.71
C ALA A 131 2.43 20.66 5.31
N GLU A 132 1.37 20.46 4.54
CA GLU A 132 1.18 21.11 3.24
C GLU A 132 0.89 22.61 3.37
N GLU A 133 0.10 23.00 4.36
CA GLU A 133 -0.23 24.41 4.62
C GLU A 133 0.99 25.20 5.11
N TRP A 134 1.73 24.66 6.08
CA TRP A 134 2.73 25.43 6.81
C TRP A 134 4.14 25.35 6.21
N VAL A 135 4.46 24.28 5.48
CA VAL A 135 5.79 24.09 4.85
C VAL A 135 5.81 24.74 3.47
N THR A 136 6.05 26.05 3.45
CA THR A 136 6.07 26.84 2.22
C THR A 136 7.48 27.18 1.76
N ASN A 137 7.64 27.49 0.46
CA ASN A 137 8.92 27.97 -0.11
C ASN A 137 9.44 29.23 0.61
N MET A 138 8.52 30.12 0.97
CA MET A 138 8.84 31.39 1.60
C MET A 138 9.40 31.15 3.01
N ARG A 139 8.75 30.29 3.81
CA ARG A 139 9.25 29.88 5.13
C ARG A 139 10.61 29.17 5.03
N LEU A 140 10.78 28.31 4.03
CA LEU A 140 12.08 27.68 3.78
C LEU A 140 13.17 28.72 3.49
N THR A 141 12.88 29.76 2.69
CA THR A 141 13.85 30.85 2.44
C THR A 141 14.26 31.53 3.75
N HIS A 142 13.31 31.95 4.59
CA HIS A 142 13.61 32.59 5.87
C HIS A 142 14.47 31.72 6.80
N ILE A 143 14.23 30.41 6.80
CA ILE A 143 15.06 29.49 7.55
C ILE A 143 16.46 29.43 6.95
N LEU A 144 16.59 29.31 5.64
CA LEU A 144 17.88 29.24 4.95
C LEU A 144 18.73 30.52 5.08
N ASP A 145 18.12 31.67 5.33
CA ASP A 145 18.86 32.91 5.64
C ASP A 145 19.76 32.75 6.89
N THR A 146 19.40 31.85 7.80
CA THR A 146 20.22 31.50 8.98
C THR A 146 21.26 30.39 8.71
N PHE A 147 21.27 29.81 7.50
CA PHE A 147 22.17 28.74 7.06
C PHE A 147 22.89 29.13 5.76
N PRO A 148 23.85 30.06 5.80
CA PRO A 148 24.61 30.44 4.61
C PRO A 148 25.37 29.23 4.04
N GLY A 149 25.17 28.97 2.74
CA GLY A 149 25.81 27.82 2.07
C GLY A 149 25.18 26.45 2.40
N ALA A 150 23.90 26.43 2.80
CA ALA A 150 23.19 25.21 3.18
C ALA A 150 23.40 24.03 2.20
N ASP A 151 23.88 22.90 2.71
CA ASP A 151 24.04 21.65 1.96
C ASP A 151 23.14 20.53 2.50
N ILE A 152 23.15 19.37 1.82
CA ILE A 152 22.33 18.22 2.22
C ILE A 152 22.67 17.68 3.62
N ARG A 153 23.88 17.92 4.15
CA ARG A 153 24.30 17.47 5.49
C ARG A 153 23.57 18.25 6.58
N GLN A 154 23.13 19.48 6.28
CA GLN A 154 22.39 20.34 7.21
C GLN A 154 20.87 20.09 7.22
N THR A 155 20.36 19.14 6.43
CA THR A 155 18.93 18.82 6.34
C THR A 155 18.29 18.60 7.72
N GLY A 156 18.96 17.90 8.63
CA GLY A 156 18.44 17.67 9.99
C GLY A 156 18.27 18.96 10.81
N CYS A 157 19.22 19.89 10.69
CA CYS A 157 19.14 21.20 11.34
C CYS A 157 18.03 22.06 10.73
N ILE A 158 17.87 22.03 9.41
CA ILE A 158 16.82 22.77 8.69
C ILE A 158 15.43 22.25 9.09
N ILE A 159 15.23 20.93 9.14
CA ILE A 159 13.97 20.32 9.63
C ILE A 159 13.67 20.79 11.05
N LYS A 160 14.66 20.77 11.95
CA LYS A 160 14.47 21.19 13.34
C LYS A 160 14.07 22.66 13.44
N ASN A 161 14.66 23.53 12.62
CA ASN A 161 14.30 24.94 12.57
C ASN A 161 12.92 25.16 11.97
N MET A 162 12.55 24.46 10.90
CA MET A 162 11.20 24.51 10.34
C MET A 162 10.13 24.11 11.36
N ILE A 163 10.33 22.99 12.06
CA ILE A 163 9.41 22.55 13.10
C ILE A 163 9.34 23.59 14.22
N GLY A 164 10.47 24.12 14.67
CA GLY A 164 10.51 25.14 15.72
C GLY A 164 9.82 26.44 15.32
N ASP A 165 9.97 26.85 14.06
CA ASP A 165 9.35 28.04 13.51
C ASP A 165 7.83 27.92 13.43
N ILE A 166 7.34 26.83 12.81
CA ILE A 166 5.92 26.53 12.73
C ILE A 166 5.33 26.37 14.14
N LYS A 167 6.02 25.70 15.08
CA LYS A 167 5.57 25.58 16.47
C LYS A 167 5.28 26.91 17.15
N ARG A 168 6.11 27.92 16.92
CA ARG A 168 5.94 29.24 17.53
C ARG A 168 4.75 29.99 16.93
N GLU A 169 4.57 29.92 15.62
CA GLU A 169 3.49 30.65 14.95
C GLU A 169 2.13 29.95 15.10
N SER A 170 2.12 28.62 15.09
CA SER A 170 0.90 27.82 15.07
C SER A 170 0.45 27.35 16.47
N GLU A 171 1.00 27.93 17.55
CA GLU A 171 0.77 27.50 18.95
C GLU A 171 -0.72 27.41 19.32
N LYS A 172 -1.55 28.28 18.71
CA LYS A 172 -2.99 28.35 18.95
C LYS A 172 -3.84 27.64 17.91
N GLU A 173 -3.24 27.20 16.81
CA GLU A 173 -3.95 26.72 15.61
C GLU A 173 -3.76 25.21 15.39
N VAL A 174 -2.62 24.66 15.83
CA VAL A 174 -2.23 23.28 15.54
C VAL A 174 -2.08 22.47 16.83
N ILE A 175 -2.78 21.33 16.88
CA ILE A 175 -2.57 20.33 17.93
C ILE A 175 -1.34 19.50 17.57
N TRP A 176 -0.26 19.68 18.34
CA TRP A 176 1.02 19.05 18.07
C TRP A 176 1.06 17.57 18.46
N SER A 177 1.49 16.73 17.51
CA SER A 177 1.73 15.30 17.70
C SER A 177 3.04 14.87 17.05
N LYS A 178 3.51 13.65 17.35
CA LYS A 178 4.71 13.08 16.70
C LYS A 178 4.49 12.88 15.20
N GLU A 179 3.26 12.62 14.81
CA GLU A 179 2.84 12.47 13.41
C GLU A 179 2.96 13.80 12.66
N VAL A 180 2.52 14.91 13.26
CA VAL A 180 2.65 16.28 12.69
C VAL A 180 4.11 16.66 12.52
N GLU A 181 4.96 16.46 13.53
CA GLU A 181 6.40 16.74 13.41
C GLU A 181 7.05 15.94 12.28
N LYS A 182 6.65 14.68 12.14
CA LYS A 182 7.16 13.79 11.09
C LYS A 182 6.70 14.21 9.70
N ALA A 183 5.44 14.61 9.54
CA ALA A 183 4.89 15.11 8.28
C ALA A 183 5.60 16.41 7.85
N ILE A 184 5.74 17.38 8.77
CA ILE A 184 6.48 18.62 8.53
C ILE A 184 7.92 18.33 8.13
N GLY A 185 8.62 17.45 8.87
CA GLY A 185 10.01 17.11 8.58
C GLY A 185 10.19 16.44 7.20
N LYS A 186 9.27 15.55 6.82
CA LYS A 186 9.26 14.93 5.50
C LYS A 186 9.05 15.97 4.39
N ASN A 187 8.03 16.83 4.51
CA ASN A 187 7.74 17.87 3.50
C ASN A 187 8.89 18.87 3.39
N THR A 188 9.50 19.26 4.52
CA THR A 188 10.66 20.15 4.55
C THR A 188 11.86 19.55 3.81
N ALA A 189 12.16 18.26 4.06
CA ALA A 189 13.25 17.57 3.39
C ALA A 189 13.03 17.50 1.87
N GLN A 190 11.78 17.21 1.44
CA GLN A 190 11.42 17.17 0.03
C GLN A 190 11.55 18.55 -0.63
N LEU A 191 11.04 19.59 0.02
CA LEU A 191 11.09 20.96 -0.48
C LEU A 191 12.54 21.46 -0.60
N PHE A 192 13.36 21.21 0.43
CA PHE A 192 14.77 21.57 0.41
C PHE A 192 15.56 20.82 -0.65
N LYS A 193 15.34 19.50 -0.78
CA LYS A 193 15.96 18.69 -1.85
C LYS A 193 15.60 19.23 -3.22
N LYS A 194 14.33 19.56 -3.46
CA LYS A 194 13.87 20.13 -4.74
C LYS A 194 14.60 21.44 -5.04
N ARG A 195 14.75 22.33 -4.06
CA ARG A 195 15.47 23.59 -4.22
C ARG A 195 16.95 23.39 -4.55
N LEU A 196 17.63 22.45 -3.90
CA LEU A 196 19.03 22.12 -4.22
C LEU A 196 19.17 21.57 -5.65
N GLN A 197 18.23 20.75 -6.10
CA GLN A 197 18.22 20.23 -7.47
C GLN A 197 18.02 21.35 -8.51
N SER A 198 17.07 22.26 -8.30
CA SER A 198 16.87 23.39 -9.22
C SER A 198 18.11 24.29 -9.32
N ASN A 199 18.79 24.55 -8.19
CA ASN A 199 20.04 25.33 -8.19
C ASN A 199 21.21 24.64 -8.91
N LEU A 200 21.15 23.32 -9.11
CA LEU A 200 22.14 22.54 -9.87
C LEU A 200 21.82 22.55 -11.37
N GLU A 201 20.55 22.63 -11.76
CA GLU A 201 20.09 22.67 -13.16
C GLU A 201 20.21 24.07 -13.77
N GLU A 202 20.17 25.13 -12.95
CA GLU A 202 20.37 26.53 -13.37
C GLU A 202 21.85 26.94 -13.50
N LYS A 203 22.79 26.08 -13.10
CA LYS A 203 24.25 26.30 -13.20
C LYS A 203 24.86 25.53 -14.37
#